data_AF-A0A7L5RQN5-F1
#
_entry.id   AF-A0A7L5RQN5-F1
#
_cell.length_a   1.000
_cell.length_b   1.000
_cell.length_c   1.000
_cell.angle_alpha   90.00
_cell.angle_beta   90.00
_cell.angle_gamma   90.00
#
_symmetry.space_group_name_H-M   'P 1'
#
loop_
_entity.id
_entity.type
_entity.pdbx_description
1 polymer ?
#
loop_
_entity_poly.entity_id
_entity_poly.type
_entity_poly.pdbx_seq_one_letter_code
_entity_poly.pdbx_strand_id
1 'polypeptide(L)'
;MLDTPRGKDLHRRNTRTMHGRREPQFISSQEDAAMIDTAVERIDRMLAGLPTRARRAFLLNRLEGLPRQMIAERLGVSQGTVERDLRRAFIHCLAPSGECR
;
A
#
# COMPACT_ATOMS: atom_id res chain seq x y z
N MET A 1 -26.22 -3.83 20.87
CA MET A 1 -25.53 -2.53 20.67
C MET A 1 -24.45 -2.78 19.62
N LEU A 2 -24.80 -2.43 18.37
CA LEU A 2 -24.10 -2.65 17.10
C LEU A 2 -23.86 -4.11 16.66
N ASP A 3 -24.96 -4.75 16.28
CA ASP A 3 -24.98 -5.77 15.22
C ASP A 3 -24.30 -5.21 13.96
N THR A 4 -23.22 -5.85 13.52
CA THR A 4 -22.70 -5.63 12.17
C THR A 4 -23.08 -6.86 11.35
N PRO A 5 -24.01 -6.77 10.38
CA PRO A 5 -24.38 -7.91 9.57
C PRO A 5 -23.17 -8.38 8.76
N ARG A 6 -22.82 -9.66 8.91
CA ARG A 6 -21.87 -10.39 8.06
C ARG A 6 -22.47 -10.47 6.65
N GLY A 7 -22.20 -9.46 5.83
CA GLY A 7 -22.44 -9.49 4.39
C GLY A 7 -21.66 -10.65 3.77
N LYS A 8 -22.41 -11.67 3.35
CA LYS A 8 -21.96 -12.71 2.43
C LYS A 8 -21.89 -12.07 1.06
N ASP A 9 -20.71 -11.79 0.53
CA ASP A 9 -20.59 -11.44 -0.89
C ASP A 9 -19.34 -12.05 -1.53
N LEU A 10 -19.64 -12.71 -2.63
CA LEU A 10 -18.87 -13.65 -3.43
C LEU A 10 -17.74 -12.93 -4.19
N HIS A 11 -16.47 -13.09 -3.80
CA HIS A 11 -15.37 -12.68 -4.67
C HIS A 11 -14.94 -13.82 -5.59
N ARG A 12 -15.46 -13.76 -6.81
CA ARG A 12 -15.10 -14.60 -7.95
C ARG A 12 -13.58 -14.65 -8.09
N ARG A 13 -12.98 -15.85 -8.00
CA ARG A 13 -11.56 -16.09 -8.26
C ARG A 13 -11.24 -15.69 -9.71
N ASN A 14 -10.41 -14.68 -9.91
CA ASN A 14 -9.83 -14.41 -11.22
C ASN A 14 -8.56 -15.26 -11.39
N THR A 15 -8.74 -16.52 -11.81
CA THR A 15 -7.62 -17.38 -12.23
C THR A 15 -7.40 -17.23 -13.73
N ARG A 16 -6.52 -16.31 -14.11
CA ARG A 16 -5.83 -16.23 -15.42
C ARG A 16 -4.72 -15.17 -15.25
N THR A 17 -3.44 -15.39 -15.52
CA THR A 17 -2.83 -16.19 -16.59
C THR A 17 -1.37 -16.46 -16.25
N MET A 18 -0.89 -17.69 -16.45
CA MET A 18 0.54 -18.02 -16.50
C MET A 18 1.15 -17.36 -17.74
N HIS A 19 1.90 -16.27 -17.57
CA HIS A 19 2.80 -15.75 -18.60
C HIS A 19 4.23 -16.01 -18.14
N GLY A 20 5.03 -16.67 -18.98
CA GLY A 20 6.48 -16.76 -18.80
C GLY A 20 7.04 -15.35 -18.62
N ARG A 21 7.40 -15.03 -17.37
CA ARG A 21 7.91 -13.72 -16.98
C ARG A 21 9.34 -13.66 -17.49
N ARG A 22 9.58 -13.03 -18.66
CA ARG A 22 10.91 -12.49 -18.93
C ARG A 22 11.17 -11.47 -17.83
N GLU A 23 12.14 -11.75 -16.97
CA GLU A 23 12.61 -10.77 -16.00
C GLU A 23 13.16 -9.57 -16.79
N PRO A 24 12.69 -8.35 -16.51
CA PRO A 24 13.27 -7.17 -17.14
C PRO A 24 14.72 -7.10 -16.68
N GLN A 25 15.66 -7.36 -17.60
CA GLN A 25 17.08 -7.11 -17.38
C GLN A 25 17.27 -5.59 -17.35
N PHE A 26 17.06 -5.00 -16.18
CA PHE A 26 17.34 -3.58 -15.93
C PHE A 26 18.86 -3.40 -15.94
N ILE A 27 19.42 -3.05 -17.11
CA ILE A 27 20.74 -2.45 -17.19
C ILE A 27 20.54 -0.96 -16.93
N SER A 28 20.26 -0.61 -15.67
CA SER A 28 20.16 0.79 -15.24
C SER A 28 21.55 1.41 -15.24
N SER A 29 21.68 2.62 -15.79
CA SER A 29 22.88 3.41 -15.63
C SER A 29 23.14 3.67 -14.14
N GLN A 30 24.39 3.94 -13.75
CA GLN A 30 24.72 4.30 -12.36
C GLN A 30 23.88 5.51 -11.87
N GLU A 31 23.54 6.43 -12.78
CA GLU A 31 22.66 7.57 -12.51
C GLU A 31 21.21 7.15 -12.27
N ASP A 32 20.69 6.16 -13.02
CA ASP A 32 19.34 5.63 -12.84
C ASP A 32 19.19 4.93 -11.49
N ALA A 33 20.20 4.16 -11.08
CA ALA A 33 20.22 3.50 -9.78
C ALA A 33 20.18 4.54 -8.64
N ALA A 34 21.00 5.59 -8.73
CA ALA A 34 21.03 6.67 -7.73
C ALA A 34 19.68 7.43 -7.65
N MET A 35 19.01 7.64 -8.79
CA MET A 35 17.67 8.23 -8.82
C MET A 35 16.62 7.35 -8.14
N ILE A 36 16.66 6.04 -8.40
CA ILE A 36 15.74 5.08 -7.78
C ILE A 36 15.94 5.05 -6.27
N ASP A 37 17.19 4.96 -5.79
CA ASP A 37 17.50 4.93 -4.37
C ASP A 37 16.99 6.20 -3.67
N THR A 38 17.24 7.37 -4.27
CA THR A 38 16.75 8.66 -3.75
C THR A 38 15.22 8.70 -3.69
N ALA A 39 14.53 8.15 -4.68
CA ALA A 39 13.07 8.10 -4.71
C ALA A 39 12.52 7.17 -3.62
N VAL A 40 13.14 6.00 -3.44
CA VAL A 40 12.76 5.03 -2.39
C VAL A 40 12.96 5.65 -1.01
N GLU A 41 14.11 6.27 -0.75
CA GLU A 41 14.37 6.96 0.51
C GLU A 41 13.34 8.06 0.80
N ARG A 42 12.93 8.81 -0.23
CA ARG A 42 11.92 9.86 -0.07
C ARG A 42 10.59 9.27 0.34
N ILE A 43 10.17 8.17 -0.29
CA ILE A 43 8.94 7.45 0.08
C ILE A 43 9.05 6.90 1.52
N ASP A 44 10.18 6.31 1.89
CA ASP A 44 10.39 5.78 3.24
C ASP A 44 10.35 6.88 4.30
N ARG A 45 10.96 8.04 4.02
CA ARG A 45 10.88 9.22 4.89
C ARG A 45 9.47 9.76 5.00
N MET A 46 8.73 9.83 3.89
CA MET A 46 7.32 10.23 3.92
C MET A 46 6.48 9.24 4.74
N LEU A 47 6.79 7.95 4.70
CA LEU A 47 6.10 6.93 5.48
C LEU A 47 6.62 6.82 6.94
N ALA A 48 7.73 7.46 7.26
CA ALA A 48 8.26 7.53 8.62
C ALA A 48 7.30 8.37 9.50
N GLY A 49 6.87 7.81 10.63
CA GLY A 49 5.87 8.41 11.52
C GLY A 49 4.48 7.81 11.42
N LEU A 50 4.20 7.01 10.38
CA LEU A 50 2.95 6.25 10.31
C LEU A 50 3.00 5.01 11.22
N PRO A 51 1.89 4.68 11.91
CA PRO A 51 1.75 3.39 12.58
C PRO A 51 2.01 2.24 11.59
N THR A 52 2.74 1.21 12.04
CA THR A 52 3.11 0.06 11.20
C THR A 52 1.93 -0.56 10.46
N ARG A 53 0.75 -0.62 11.08
CA ARG A 53 -0.47 -1.11 10.43
C ARG A 53 -0.96 -0.23 9.29
N ALA A 54 -0.94 1.10 9.47
CA ALA A 54 -1.33 2.06 8.44
C ALA A 54 -0.39 2.05 7.25
N ARG A 55 0.92 1.97 7.50
CA ARG A 55 1.94 1.79 6.47
C ARG A 55 1.72 0.49 5.68
N ARG A 56 1.48 -0.64 6.37
CA ARG A 56 1.17 -1.92 5.72
C ARG A 56 -0.10 -1.85 4.86
N ALA A 57 -1.18 -1.26 5.38
CA ALA A 57 -2.43 -1.10 4.63
C ALA A 57 -2.22 -0.26 3.35
N PHE A 58 -1.46 0.82 3.46
CA PHE A 58 -1.12 1.69 2.34
C PHE A 58 -0.28 0.97 1.27
N LEU A 59 0.76 0.24 1.66
CA LEU A 59 1.60 -0.52 0.73
C LEU A 59 0.83 -1.65 0.04
N LEU A 60 -0.01 -2.39 0.77
CA LEU A 60 -0.88 -3.42 0.18
C LEU A 60 -1.86 -2.83 -0.84
N ASN A 61 -2.37 -1.62 -0.57
CA ASN A 61 -3.25 -0.95 -1.53
C ASN A 61 -2.50 -0.43 -2.76
N ARG A 62 -1.30 0.13 -2.59
CA ARG A 62 -0.59 0.83 -3.68
C ARG A 62 0.34 -0.06 -4.50
N LEU A 63 1.05 -0.99 -3.87
CA LEU A 63 1.98 -1.90 -4.53
C LEU A 63 1.29 -3.16 -5.04
N GLU A 64 0.44 -3.78 -4.22
CA GLU A 64 -0.27 -5.01 -4.59
C GLU A 64 -1.65 -4.74 -5.23
N GLY A 65 -2.14 -3.49 -5.21
CA GLY A 65 -3.43 -3.14 -5.78
C GLY A 65 -4.63 -3.77 -5.05
N LEU A 66 -4.44 -4.24 -3.81
CA LEU A 66 -5.47 -4.98 -3.10
C LEU A 66 -6.66 -4.09 -2.72
N PRO A 67 -7.90 -4.60 -2.85
CA PRO A 67 -9.08 -3.90 -2.37
C PRO A 67 -9.09 -3.89 -0.84
N ARG A 68 -9.74 -2.86 -0.26
CA ARG A 68 -9.81 -2.62 1.19
C ARG A 68 -10.30 -3.83 1.99
N GLN A 69 -11.19 -4.64 1.39
CA GLN A 69 -11.73 -5.85 1.99
C GLN A 69 -10.65 -6.92 2.19
N MET A 70 -9.83 -7.19 1.17
CA MET A 70 -8.73 -8.14 1.25
C MET A 70 -7.62 -7.66 2.19
N ILE A 71 -7.39 -6.35 2.25
CA ILE A 71 -6.46 -5.76 3.22
C ILE A 71 -6.96 -5.98 4.65
N ALA A 72 -8.27 -5.84 4.89
CA ALA A 72 -8.89 -6.05 6.19
C ALA A 72 -8.73 -7.51 6.65
N GLU A 73 -8.97 -8.46 5.75
CA GLU A 73 -8.74 -9.89 6.00
C GLU A 73 -7.26 -10.20 6.29
N ARG A 74 -6.35 -9.68 5.46
CA ARG A 74 -4.91 -9.96 5.60
C ARG A 74 -4.28 -9.34 6.84
N LEU A 75 -4.83 -8.22 7.32
CA LEU A 75 -4.39 -7.56 8.55
C LEU A 75 -5.19 -7.98 9.79
N GLY A 76 -6.23 -8.80 9.64
CA GLY A 76 -7.09 -9.23 10.74
C GLY A 76 -7.88 -8.10 11.42
N VAL A 77 -8.27 -7.08 10.65
CA VAL A 77 -9.01 -5.91 11.16
C VAL A 77 -10.29 -5.66 10.36
N SER A 78 -11.14 -4.74 10.83
CA SER A 78 -12.36 -4.37 10.10
C SER A 78 -12.07 -3.45 8.90
N GLN A 79 -12.94 -3.46 7.88
CA GLN A 79 -12.82 -2.57 6.72
C GLN A 79 -12.77 -1.08 7.13
N GLY A 80 -13.55 -0.68 8.14
CA GLY A 80 -13.51 0.69 8.67
C GLY A 80 -12.17 1.04 9.33
N THR A 81 -11.48 0.06 9.92
CA THR A 81 -10.12 0.26 10.46
C THR A 81 -9.13 0.47 9.32
N VAL A 82 -9.21 -0.34 8.26
CA VAL A 82 -8.40 -0.17 7.05
C VAL A 82 -8.65 1.20 6.40
N GLU A 83 -9.90 1.63 6.29
CA GLU A 83 -10.23 2.94 5.73
C GLU A 83 -9.64 4.09 6.56
N ARG A 84 -9.74 4.01 7.89
CA ARG A 84 -9.12 4.98 8.79
C ARG A 84 -7.60 5.01 8.66
N ASP A 85 -6.99 3.84 8.60
CA ASP A 85 -5.54 3.67 8.46
C ASP A 85 -5.05 4.20 7.10
N LEU A 86 -5.79 3.92 6.02
CA LEU A 86 -5.52 4.48 4.68
C LEU A 86 -5.69 5.99 4.65
N ARG A 87 -6.78 6.53 5.22
CA ARG A 87 -6.99 7.99 5.31
C ARG A 87 -5.83 8.66 6.06
N ARG A 88 -5.38 8.07 7.17
CA ARG A 88 -4.21 8.57 7.91
C ARG A 88 -2.94 8.53 7.06
N ALA A 89 -2.70 7.44 6.33
CA ALA A 89 -1.57 7.33 5.41
C ALA A 89 -1.61 8.38 4.30
N PHE A 90 -2.76 8.57 3.65
CA PHE A 90 -2.91 9.60 2.61
C PHE A 90 -2.69 11.00 3.15
N ILE A 91 -3.28 11.35 4.29
CA ILE A 91 -3.08 12.67 4.91
C ILE A 91 -1.60 12.87 5.27
N HIS A 92 -0.95 11.85 5.81
CA HIS A 92 0.46 11.94 6.20
C HIS A 92 1.38 12.11 4.97
N CYS A 93 1.09 11.42 3.86
CA CYS A 93 1.83 11.57 2.60
C CYS A 93 1.51 12.88 1.85
N LEU A 94 0.29 13.42 1.99
CA LEU A 94 -0.16 14.63 1.31
C LEU A 94 0.10 15.90 2.14
N ALA A 95 0.26 15.76 3.45
CA ALA A 95 0.78 16.83 4.27
C ALA A 95 2.11 17.27 3.65
N PRO A 96 2.35 18.59 3.48
CA PRO A 96 3.64 19.07 3.04
C PRO A 96 4.65 18.51 4.03
N SER A 97 5.38 17.47 3.59
CA SER A 97 6.40 16.81 4.39
C SER A 97 7.44 17.88 4.57
N GLY A 98 7.36 18.60 5.71
CA GLY A 98 7.92 19.93 5.86
C GLY A 98 9.35 19.99 5.34
N GLU A 99 9.51 20.55 4.16
CA GLU A 99 10.68 21.37 3.85
C GLU A 99 10.49 22.65 4.68
N CYS A 100 10.64 22.51 5.99
CA CYS A 100 11.09 23.62 6.82
C CYS A 100 12.60 23.47 6.85
N ARG A 101 13.22 23.96 5.77
CA ARG A 101 14.65 24.29 5.75
C ARG A 101 14.78 25.78 5.99
#